data_AF-A0A5J5TDN5-F1
#
_entry.id   AF-A0A5J5TDN5-F1
#
_cell.length_a   1.000
_cell.length_b   1.000
_cell.length_c   1.000
_cell.angle_alpha   90.00
_cell.angle_beta   90.00
_cell.angle_gamma   90.00
#
_symmetry.space_group_name_H-M   'P 1'
#
loop_
_entity.id
_entity.type
_entity.pdbx_description
1 polymer ?
#
loop_
_entity_poly.entity_id
_entity_poly.type
_entity_poly.pdbx_seq_one_letter_code
_entity_poly.pdbx_strand_id
1 'polypeptide(L)'
;MALSDTQQRIMPRREDREHSHCQVLAYPEAVLLTNPINPKLKGEVDDKYQYSIESKDNKLHGWIADHDAVGFWIITPSDEFRTGGPHKQDLTSHVGPTALSMFVSNHYTGKDIAEFYKEGVAWKKAFGPVLIYLNSATFDHAHRYRKSLWKDAKKRLSKEIKSWPYSFAASKDYPHADHRGEVSGQLQVRDKYLHKQLMKAKSAFVGLAAPGRAGSWQTEGKGYQFWTQTDRAGHFSIKNVRRGKYNLYAWVHGFIGNYKLDRNVSVHPGHKKNLGTLIYDPPRSGPTLWEIGIPDRTAAEFFIPDPNPTFVNSILNHEGEKFRQYGLWDRYSDTYPHHDLVFKVGASNYSRDWFFAHVPRRTGNDTKATTWKIKFKLQEVKKSGKYTLQMALAAANFAEVQVRINTPDGSPHFTTNRIGYDNAVARHGIHGLYRLYSINVPGKGLRGGNNTIFLTQTRCKDEFMAVMYDYIRLEGPAV
;
A
#
# COMPACT_ATOMS: atom_id res chain seq x y z
N MET A 1 9.97 -9.51 19.80
CA MET A 1 9.53 -9.54 18.40
C MET A 1 10.48 -8.71 17.56
N ALA A 2 10.77 -9.16 16.34
CA ALA A 2 11.58 -8.45 15.36
C ALA A 2 10.97 -8.59 13.95
N LEU A 3 10.73 -7.46 13.31
CA LEU A 3 10.20 -7.35 11.93
C LEU A 3 11.25 -6.85 10.95
N SER A 4 12.12 -5.94 11.41
CA SER A 4 13.18 -5.34 10.62
C SER A 4 14.38 -4.99 11.51
N ASP A 5 15.40 -4.37 10.91
CA ASP A 5 16.53 -3.83 11.67
C ASP A 5 16.11 -2.67 12.60
N THR A 6 15.02 -1.95 12.30
CA THR A 6 14.53 -0.78 13.05
C THR A 6 13.27 -1.07 13.87
N GLN A 7 12.56 -2.15 13.58
CA GLN A 7 11.34 -2.55 14.28
C GLN A 7 11.57 -3.83 15.07
N GLN A 8 12.06 -3.67 16.30
CA GLN A 8 12.21 -4.73 17.29
C GLN A 8 11.75 -4.23 18.65
N ARG A 9 10.96 -5.04 19.37
CA ARG A 9 10.49 -4.70 20.72
C ARG A 9 10.21 -5.91 21.57
N ILE A 10 10.17 -5.67 22.87
CA ILE A 10 9.41 -6.51 23.80
C ILE A 10 7.93 -6.24 23.50
N MET A 11 7.18 -7.32 23.34
CA MET A 11 5.75 -7.23 23.06
C MET A 11 4.96 -7.34 24.35
N PRO A 12 3.79 -6.69 24.43
CA PRO A 12 2.86 -6.93 25.52
C PRO A 12 2.44 -8.40 25.55
N ARG A 13 2.10 -8.89 26.74
CA ARG A 13 1.51 -10.22 26.94
C ARG A 13 0.01 -10.17 26.67
N ARG A 14 -0.64 -11.34 26.60
CA ARG A 14 -2.09 -11.39 26.38
C ARG A 14 -2.84 -10.77 27.55
N GLU A 15 -2.37 -11.02 28.76
CA GLU A 15 -2.87 -10.52 30.03
C GLU A 15 -2.82 -8.98 30.10
N ASP A 16 -1.82 -8.36 29.45
CA ASP A 16 -1.73 -6.90 29.36
C ASP A 16 -2.91 -6.26 28.58
N ARG A 17 -3.66 -7.06 27.83
CA ARG A 17 -4.85 -6.64 27.07
C ARG A 17 -6.17 -6.97 27.77
N GLU A 18 -6.14 -7.46 29.00
CA GLU A 18 -7.35 -7.63 29.81
C GLU A 18 -7.85 -6.27 30.33
N HIS A 19 -9.15 -6.18 30.66
CA HIS A 19 -9.80 -4.92 31.03
C HIS A 19 -9.17 -4.21 32.25
N SER A 20 -8.55 -4.97 33.17
CA SER A 20 -7.83 -4.42 34.33
C SER A 20 -6.45 -3.84 33.99
N HIS A 21 -5.91 -4.13 32.79
CA HIS A 21 -4.55 -3.77 32.37
C HIS A 21 -4.51 -2.78 31.20
N CYS A 22 -5.62 -2.60 30.49
CA CYS A 22 -5.71 -1.71 29.34
C CYS A 22 -7.06 -1.00 29.21
N GLN A 23 -7.08 0.00 28.33
CA GLN A 23 -8.29 0.69 27.89
C GLN A 23 -8.46 0.48 26.38
N VAL A 24 -9.62 -0.04 25.96
CA VAL A 24 -10.00 -0.10 24.54
C VAL A 24 -10.17 1.31 23.99
N LEU A 25 -9.62 1.56 22.80
CA LEU A 25 -9.69 2.85 22.12
C LEU A 25 -10.84 2.86 21.10
N ALA A 26 -10.68 3.51 19.94
CA ALA A 26 -11.77 3.70 18.97
C ALA A 26 -12.30 2.40 18.34
N TYR A 27 -11.53 1.31 18.42
CA TYR A 27 -11.94 -0.02 17.94
C TYR A 27 -11.24 -1.13 18.74
N PRO A 28 -11.80 -2.36 18.79
CA PRO A 28 -11.36 -3.40 19.72
C PRO A 28 -9.90 -3.85 19.59
N GLU A 29 -9.33 -3.73 18.39
CA GLU A 29 -7.93 -4.11 18.16
C GLU A 29 -6.91 -3.14 18.77
N ALA A 30 -7.26 -1.88 19.00
CA ALA A 30 -6.37 -0.88 19.57
C ALA A 30 -6.65 -0.67 21.05
N VAL A 31 -5.63 -0.90 21.88
CA VAL A 31 -5.72 -0.72 23.33
C VAL A 31 -4.56 0.15 23.84
N LEU A 32 -4.85 1.04 24.79
CA LEU A 32 -3.84 1.75 25.57
C LEU A 32 -3.49 0.92 26.79
N LEU A 33 -2.21 0.60 26.97
CA LEU A 33 -1.73 -0.17 28.12
C LEU A 33 -1.64 0.74 29.36
N THR A 34 -2.56 0.57 30.30
CA THR A 34 -2.67 1.44 31.49
C THR A 34 -1.95 0.87 32.70
N ASN A 35 -1.94 -0.46 32.83
CA ASN A 35 -1.28 -1.18 33.92
C ASN A 35 -0.61 -2.49 33.45
N PRO A 36 0.27 -2.47 32.44
CA PRO A 36 0.88 -3.69 31.93
C PRO A 36 1.83 -4.35 32.95
N ILE A 37 1.93 -5.68 32.88
CA ILE A 37 2.86 -6.53 33.63
C ILE A 37 4.30 -6.06 33.47
N ASN A 38 4.67 -5.59 32.27
CA ASN A 38 5.93 -4.89 32.05
C ASN A 38 5.69 -3.36 32.12
N PRO A 39 6.09 -2.68 33.21
CA PRO A 39 5.78 -1.26 33.40
C PRO A 39 6.38 -0.35 32.31
N LYS A 40 7.41 -0.80 31.58
CA LYS A 40 8.01 -0.04 30.47
C LYS A 40 7.07 0.11 29.27
N LEU A 41 6.01 -0.69 29.19
CA LEU A 41 5.00 -0.63 28.13
C LEU A 41 3.83 0.29 28.48
N LYS A 42 3.79 0.84 29.70
CA LYS A 42 2.70 1.69 30.16
C LYS A 42 2.62 2.95 29.31
N GLY A 43 1.41 3.30 28.87
CA GLY A 43 1.15 4.45 28.01
C GLY A 43 1.34 4.19 26.52
N GLU A 44 1.82 3.01 26.12
CA GLU A 44 1.88 2.65 24.70
C GLU A 44 0.53 2.10 24.21
N VAL A 45 0.21 2.39 22.94
CA VAL A 45 -0.88 1.72 22.24
C VAL A 45 -0.38 0.43 21.62
N ASP A 46 -1.07 -0.68 21.88
CA ASP A 46 -0.87 -1.96 21.19
C ASP A 46 -2.01 -2.22 20.21
N ASP A 47 -1.64 -2.39 18.95
CA ASP A 47 -2.54 -2.77 17.87
C ASP A 47 -1.79 -3.68 16.89
N LYS A 48 -2.37 -4.84 16.58
CA LYS A 48 -1.77 -5.82 15.65
C LYS A 48 -1.41 -5.22 14.29
N TYR A 49 -2.17 -4.22 13.81
CA TYR A 49 -1.95 -3.62 12.50
C TYR A 49 -0.69 -2.72 12.45
N GLN A 50 -0.12 -2.34 13.60
CA GLN A 50 1.19 -1.68 13.66
C GLN A 50 2.33 -2.58 13.19
N TYR A 51 2.08 -3.89 13.10
CA TYR A 51 3.05 -4.92 12.69
C TYR A 51 2.76 -5.45 11.27
N SER A 52 1.94 -4.76 10.48
CA SER A 52 1.69 -5.13 9.08
C SER A 52 2.86 -4.77 8.18
N ILE A 53 3.19 -5.65 7.23
CA ILE A 53 4.26 -5.43 6.25
C ILE A 53 3.73 -5.74 4.85
N GLU A 54 4.18 -4.99 3.85
CA GLU A 54 3.92 -5.29 2.43
C GLU A 54 4.51 -6.65 2.03
N SER A 55 3.81 -7.36 1.14
CA SER A 55 4.23 -8.70 0.70
C SER A 55 5.65 -8.73 0.13
N LYS A 56 6.06 -7.70 -0.63
CA LYS A 56 7.41 -7.61 -1.20
C LYS A 56 8.53 -7.61 -0.13
N ASP A 57 8.26 -7.06 1.05
CA ASP A 57 9.24 -6.91 2.14
C ASP A 57 9.07 -7.96 3.25
N ASN A 58 7.89 -8.56 3.37
CA ASN A 58 7.55 -9.56 4.39
C ASN A 58 8.22 -10.92 4.09
N LYS A 59 9.54 -11.00 4.31
CA LYS A 59 10.38 -12.17 4.02
C LYS A 59 10.91 -12.87 5.27
N LEU A 60 11.11 -12.11 6.36
CA LEU A 60 11.65 -12.59 7.61
C LEU A 60 11.10 -11.76 8.77
N HIS A 61 10.51 -12.44 9.75
CA HIS A 61 10.07 -11.86 11.01
C HIS A 61 10.01 -12.94 12.08
N GLY A 62 9.98 -12.54 13.36
CA GLY A 62 9.93 -13.53 14.42
C GLY A 62 10.15 -12.99 15.82
N TRP A 63 10.65 -13.88 16.68
CA TRP A 63 10.72 -13.70 18.12
C TRP A 63 12.07 -14.17 18.65
N ILE A 64 12.50 -13.52 19.73
CA ILE A 64 13.66 -13.94 20.52
C ILE A 64 13.16 -14.20 21.93
N ALA A 65 13.46 -15.38 22.45
CA ALA A 65 13.29 -15.73 23.85
C ALA A 65 14.58 -15.39 24.59
N ASP A 66 14.53 -14.38 25.46
CA ASP A 66 15.72 -13.87 26.12
C ASP A 66 16.35 -14.83 27.13
N HIS A 67 15.52 -15.56 27.88
CA HIS A 67 15.98 -16.49 28.91
C HIS A 67 16.82 -17.63 28.31
N ASP A 68 16.41 -18.16 27.16
CA ASP A 68 17.08 -19.29 26.50
C ASP A 68 18.07 -18.86 25.41
N ALA A 69 18.11 -17.55 25.08
CA ALA A 69 18.84 -17.01 23.93
C ALA A 69 18.52 -17.76 22.62
N VAL A 70 17.23 -18.04 22.39
CA VAL A 70 16.69 -18.74 21.22
C VAL A 70 15.91 -17.78 20.33
N GLY A 71 16.09 -17.91 19.01
CA GLY A 71 15.30 -17.23 18.00
C GLY A 71 14.30 -18.17 17.33
N PHE A 72 13.09 -17.68 17.09
CA PHE A 72 12.03 -18.32 16.30
C PHE A 72 11.69 -17.40 15.12
N TRP A 73 11.83 -17.89 13.89
CA TRP A 73 11.72 -17.05 12.70
C TRP A 73 10.80 -17.68 11.65
N ILE A 74 9.94 -16.85 11.06
CA ILE A 74 9.19 -17.18 9.86
C ILE A 74 9.99 -16.65 8.67
N ILE A 75 10.38 -17.53 7.75
CA ILE A 75 11.10 -17.19 6.52
C ILE A 75 10.26 -17.57 5.31
N THR A 76 10.00 -16.60 4.44
CA THR A 76 9.22 -16.79 3.20
C THR A 76 10.06 -16.37 2.00
N PRO A 77 10.70 -17.32 1.28
CA PRO A 77 11.62 -16.99 0.18
C PRO A 77 10.91 -16.51 -1.10
N SER A 78 9.59 -16.70 -1.23
CA SER A 78 8.81 -16.35 -2.42
C SER A 78 7.41 -15.90 -2.07
N ASP A 79 6.89 -14.88 -2.77
CA ASP A 79 5.52 -14.39 -2.62
C ASP A 79 4.54 -15.06 -3.58
N GLU A 80 4.95 -16.10 -4.33
CA GLU A 80 4.16 -16.59 -5.47
C GLU A 80 2.70 -16.93 -5.12
N PHE A 81 2.48 -17.37 -3.88
CA PHE A 81 1.19 -17.80 -3.35
C PHE A 81 0.37 -16.68 -2.72
N ARG A 82 0.98 -15.52 -2.42
CA ARG A 82 0.29 -14.39 -1.79
C ARG A 82 -0.66 -13.72 -2.80
N THR A 83 -1.60 -12.96 -2.28
CA THR A 83 -2.68 -12.33 -3.05
C THR A 83 -2.47 -10.82 -3.16
N GLY A 84 -3.11 -10.19 -4.15
CA GLY A 84 -3.14 -8.72 -4.28
C GLY A 84 -1.83 -8.04 -4.68
N GLY A 85 -0.82 -8.81 -5.11
CA GLY A 85 0.44 -8.28 -5.63
C GLY A 85 1.41 -7.76 -4.55
N PRO A 86 2.51 -7.09 -4.95
CA PRO A 86 3.67 -6.87 -4.09
C PRO A 86 3.41 -5.91 -2.92
N HIS A 87 2.45 -5.00 -3.06
CA HIS A 87 2.17 -3.94 -2.08
C HIS A 87 1.00 -4.31 -1.16
N LYS A 88 0.39 -5.50 -1.32
CA LYS A 88 -0.62 -5.93 -0.35
C LYS A 88 0.05 -6.11 1.00
N GLN A 89 -0.46 -5.41 2.00
CA GLN A 89 -0.03 -5.50 3.40
C GLN A 89 -0.79 -6.59 4.14
N ASP A 90 -0.11 -7.24 5.07
CA ASP A 90 -0.70 -8.21 5.99
C ASP A 90 0.08 -8.30 7.30
N LEU A 91 -0.59 -8.86 8.31
CA LEU A 91 -0.05 -9.03 9.66
C LEU A 91 1.17 -9.96 9.67
N THR A 92 2.16 -9.63 10.50
CA THR A 92 3.33 -10.49 10.75
C THR A 92 3.38 -11.02 12.17
N SER A 93 2.92 -10.23 13.14
CA SER A 93 2.93 -10.55 14.56
C SER A 93 1.64 -10.09 15.24
N HIS A 94 1.41 -10.58 16.45
CA HIS A 94 0.30 -10.16 17.31
C HIS A 94 0.81 -10.03 18.76
N VAL A 95 -0.04 -9.57 19.68
CA VAL A 95 0.21 -9.61 21.13
C VAL A 95 0.62 -11.01 21.62
N GLY A 96 1.49 -11.07 22.63
CA GLY A 96 2.13 -12.30 23.09
C GLY A 96 3.04 -12.90 22.00
N PRO A 97 3.69 -14.05 22.22
CA PRO A 97 4.64 -14.65 21.28
C PRO A 97 3.95 -15.27 20.05
N THR A 98 3.23 -14.44 19.28
CA THR A 98 2.48 -14.83 18.09
C THR A 98 3.20 -14.35 16.83
N ALA A 99 3.55 -15.28 15.95
CA ALA A 99 4.05 -14.97 14.60
C ALA A 99 3.08 -15.54 13.56
N LEU A 100 2.78 -14.76 12.53
CA LEU A 100 1.79 -15.06 11.51
C LEU A 100 2.43 -15.19 10.13
N SER A 101 1.97 -16.15 9.34
CA SER A 101 2.21 -16.17 7.90
C SER A 101 0.87 -16.10 7.20
N MET A 102 0.45 -14.89 6.84
CA MET A 102 -0.84 -14.65 6.21
C MET A 102 -0.81 -15.13 4.76
N PHE A 103 -1.73 -16.04 4.42
CA PHE A 103 -1.88 -16.56 3.06
C PHE A 103 -2.90 -15.75 2.26
N VAL A 104 -4.06 -15.52 2.86
CA VAL A 104 -5.17 -14.76 2.30
C VAL A 104 -5.80 -13.92 3.41
N SER A 105 -6.21 -12.70 3.08
CA SER A 105 -6.96 -11.83 3.97
C SER A 105 -7.63 -10.71 3.18
N ASN A 106 -8.63 -10.08 3.79
CA ASN A 106 -9.23 -8.85 3.29
C ASN A 106 -8.52 -7.59 3.83
N HIS A 107 -7.36 -7.72 4.48
CA HIS A 107 -6.63 -6.57 5.01
C HIS A 107 -6.14 -5.66 3.88
N TYR A 108 -6.36 -4.33 4.03
CA TYR A 108 -5.95 -3.28 3.10
C TYR A 108 -6.51 -3.38 1.67
N THR A 109 -7.45 -4.30 1.44
CA THR A 109 -8.09 -4.52 0.14
C THR A 109 -9.60 -4.66 0.26
N GLY A 110 -10.08 -5.13 1.42
CA GLY A 110 -11.49 -5.24 1.72
C GLY A 110 -12.17 -6.36 0.92
N LYS A 111 -13.47 -6.22 0.67
CA LYS A 111 -14.27 -7.25 -0.03
C LYS A 111 -13.86 -7.43 -1.50
N ASP A 112 -13.12 -6.49 -2.08
CA ASP A 112 -12.71 -6.52 -3.48
C ASP A 112 -11.75 -7.67 -3.80
N ILE A 113 -11.00 -8.19 -2.81
CA ILE A 113 -10.14 -9.38 -2.95
C ILE A 113 -10.78 -10.67 -2.43
N ALA A 114 -11.96 -10.57 -1.81
CA ALA A 114 -12.61 -11.72 -1.22
C ALA A 114 -12.96 -12.74 -2.31
N GLU A 115 -12.61 -13.99 -2.06
CA GLU A 115 -12.86 -15.07 -3.00
C GLU A 115 -14.19 -15.73 -2.70
N PHE A 116 -15.03 -15.83 -3.74
CA PHE A 116 -16.24 -16.63 -3.70
C PHE A 116 -16.01 -17.92 -4.49
N TYR A 117 -16.26 -19.05 -3.83
CA TYR A 117 -16.15 -20.38 -4.41
C TYR A 117 -17.55 -20.84 -4.81
N LYS A 118 -17.73 -21.11 -6.11
CA LYS A 118 -19.01 -21.60 -6.62
C LYS A 118 -19.13 -23.08 -6.30
N GLU A 119 -20.32 -23.50 -5.85
CA GLU A 119 -20.64 -24.91 -5.65
C GLU A 119 -20.33 -25.73 -6.92
N GLY A 120 -19.75 -26.91 -6.73
CA GLY A 120 -19.32 -27.80 -7.81
C GLY A 120 -18.02 -27.40 -8.52
N VAL A 121 -17.40 -26.26 -8.19
CA VAL A 121 -16.12 -25.84 -8.77
C VAL A 121 -14.97 -26.17 -7.82
N ALA A 122 -14.24 -27.24 -8.12
CA ALA A 122 -13.03 -27.58 -7.38
C ALA A 122 -11.97 -26.48 -7.53
N TRP A 123 -11.36 -26.08 -6.41
CA TRP A 123 -10.23 -25.15 -6.38
C TRP A 123 -9.11 -25.71 -5.51
N LYS A 124 -7.87 -25.51 -5.94
CA LYS A 124 -6.69 -25.99 -5.22
C LYS A 124 -5.51 -25.05 -5.47
N LYS A 125 -4.78 -24.74 -4.38
CA LYS A 125 -3.56 -23.91 -4.39
C LYS A 125 -2.61 -24.41 -3.31
N ALA A 126 -1.35 -24.63 -3.66
CA ALA A 126 -0.27 -24.80 -2.70
C ALA A 126 0.17 -23.44 -2.16
N PHE A 127 0.10 -23.26 -0.84
CA PHE A 127 0.60 -22.09 -0.13
C PHE A 127 2.01 -22.34 0.40
N GLY A 128 2.87 -21.33 0.37
CA GLY A 128 4.27 -21.42 0.77
C GLY A 128 5.25 -21.61 -0.40
N PRO A 129 6.49 -22.00 -0.09
CA PRO A 129 6.92 -22.56 1.18
C PRO A 129 7.11 -21.48 2.25
N VAL A 130 6.85 -21.85 3.50
CA VAL A 130 7.12 -21.03 4.69
C VAL A 130 8.00 -21.87 5.61
N LEU A 131 9.20 -21.38 5.89
CA LEU A 131 10.15 -22.05 6.78
C LEU A 131 10.01 -21.48 8.19
N ILE A 132 9.83 -22.36 9.16
CA ILE A 132 10.06 -22.04 10.57
C ILE A 132 11.53 -22.35 10.86
N TYR A 133 12.32 -21.32 11.16
CA TYR A 133 13.73 -21.44 11.45
C TYR A 133 13.99 -21.16 12.93
N LEU A 134 14.69 -22.08 13.59
CA LEU A 134 15.13 -21.93 14.97
C LEU A 134 16.65 -21.80 15.00
N ASN A 135 17.14 -20.89 15.82
CA ASN A 135 18.56 -20.78 16.12
C ASN A 135 18.78 -20.43 17.60
N SER A 136 19.96 -20.71 18.10
CA SER A 136 20.37 -20.37 19.47
C SER A 136 21.70 -19.64 19.45
N ALA A 137 21.98 -18.93 20.53
CA ALA A 137 23.25 -18.25 20.76
C ALA A 137 23.66 -18.42 22.22
N THR A 138 24.94 -18.23 22.53
CA THR A 138 25.40 -18.19 23.92
C THR A 138 24.78 -16.99 24.61
N PHE A 139 24.12 -17.23 25.75
CA PHE A 139 23.58 -16.17 26.58
C PHE A 139 24.69 -15.22 27.03
N ASP A 140 24.39 -13.93 27.02
CA ASP A 140 25.27 -12.91 27.57
C ASP A 140 24.45 -11.78 28.20
N HIS A 141 24.90 -11.27 29.34
CA HIS A 141 24.22 -10.21 30.09
C HIS A 141 24.13 -8.87 29.34
N ALA A 142 24.93 -8.67 28.29
CA ALA A 142 24.86 -7.50 27.43
C ALA A 142 23.85 -7.64 26.27
N HIS A 143 23.09 -8.73 26.24
CA HIS A 143 22.08 -9.05 25.24
C HIS A 143 22.58 -9.06 23.79
N ARG A 144 23.87 -9.30 23.56
CA ARG A 144 24.45 -9.37 22.20
C ARG A 144 23.93 -10.57 21.41
N TYR A 145 23.50 -11.63 22.10
CA TYR A 145 22.81 -12.77 21.51
C TYR A 145 21.64 -12.34 20.59
N ARG A 146 20.88 -11.30 20.94
CA ARG A 146 19.74 -10.82 20.12
C ARG A 146 20.18 -10.44 18.70
N LYS A 147 21.27 -9.66 18.60
CA LYS A 147 21.86 -9.23 17.31
C LYS A 147 22.44 -10.41 16.54
N SER A 148 23.06 -11.36 17.23
CA SER A 148 23.61 -12.57 16.61
C SER A 148 22.50 -13.46 16.02
N LEU A 149 21.43 -13.72 16.77
CA LEU A 149 20.26 -14.50 16.33
C LEU A 149 19.60 -13.87 15.09
N TRP A 150 19.37 -12.55 15.12
CA TRP A 150 18.80 -11.84 13.99
C TRP A 150 19.71 -11.85 12.75
N LYS A 151 21.01 -11.62 12.93
CA LYS A 151 21.99 -11.68 11.82
C LYS A 151 22.04 -13.07 11.19
N ASP A 152 21.98 -14.11 12.01
CA ASP A 152 21.94 -15.49 11.52
C ASP A 152 20.63 -15.80 10.78
N ALA A 153 19.48 -15.35 11.28
CA ALA A 153 18.20 -15.47 10.56
C ALA A 153 18.23 -14.77 9.19
N LYS A 154 18.85 -13.59 9.07
CA LYS A 154 19.07 -12.90 7.78
C LYS A 154 19.99 -13.70 6.83
N LYS A 155 21.03 -14.35 7.36
CA LYS A 155 21.88 -15.26 6.58
C LYS A 155 21.07 -16.47 6.10
N ARG A 156 20.22 -17.03 6.96
CA ARG A 156 19.32 -18.14 6.60
C ARG A 156 18.37 -17.72 5.48
N LEU A 157 17.68 -16.58 5.61
CA LEU A 157 16.82 -16.02 4.56
C LEU A 157 17.55 -15.95 3.21
N SER A 158 18.78 -15.43 3.21
CA SER A 158 19.58 -15.30 1.99
C SER A 158 19.89 -16.65 1.33
N LYS A 159 20.09 -17.71 2.13
CA LYS A 159 20.25 -19.08 1.61
C LYS A 159 18.94 -19.61 1.04
N GLU A 160 17.82 -19.36 1.72
CA GLU A 160 16.50 -19.84 1.29
C GLU A 160 16.05 -19.18 -0.02
N ILE A 161 16.25 -17.87 -0.19
CA ILE A 161 15.94 -17.17 -1.46
C ILE A 161 16.73 -17.78 -2.63
N LYS A 162 18.01 -18.12 -2.41
CA LYS A 162 18.86 -18.74 -3.44
C LYS A 162 18.49 -20.19 -3.74
N SER A 163 17.99 -20.91 -2.74
CA SER A 163 17.65 -22.33 -2.84
C SER A 163 16.24 -22.57 -3.36
N TRP A 164 15.37 -21.57 -3.32
CA TRP A 164 14.02 -21.66 -3.87
C TRP A 164 14.04 -21.60 -5.41
N PRO A 165 13.28 -22.48 -6.11
CA PRO A 165 12.33 -23.47 -5.62
C PRO A 165 13.01 -24.76 -5.12
N TYR A 166 12.47 -25.36 -4.06
CA TYR A 166 13.08 -26.52 -3.41
C TYR A 166 12.91 -27.81 -4.19
N SER A 167 13.96 -28.64 -4.23
CA SER A 167 13.94 -29.98 -4.85
C SER A 167 13.35 -31.07 -3.94
N PHE A 168 13.34 -30.87 -2.62
CA PHE A 168 12.91 -31.89 -1.67
C PHE A 168 11.37 -31.97 -1.49
N ALA A 169 10.62 -30.98 -1.98
CA ALA A 169 9.18 -30.91 -1.76
C ALA A 169 8.43 -31.95 -2.60
N ALA A 170 7.91 -33.02 -1.99
CA ALA A 170 7.31 -34.16 -2.70
C ALA A 170 5.89 -33.92 -3.24
N SER A 171 5.24 -32.80 -2.93
CA SER A 171 3.87 -32.54 -3.37
C SER A 171 3.81 -32.27 -4.87
N LYS A 172 2.94 -32.99 -5.60
CA LYS A 172 2.65 -32.74 -7.01
C LYS A 172 2.11 -31.33 -7.31
N ASP A 173 1.60 -30.64 -6.29
CA ASP A 173 1.09 -29.26 -6.40
C ASP A 173 2.19 -28.21 -6.23
N TYR A 174 3.42 -28.65 -5.95
CA TYR A 174 4.63 -27.84 -5.91
C TYR A 174 5.52 -28.16 -7.12
N PRO A 175 5.50 -27.34 -8.18
CA PRO A 175 6.42 -27.55 -9.30
C PRO A 175 7.84 -27.22 -8.87
N HIS A 176 8.77 -28.13 -9.13
CA HIS A 176 10.20 -27.93 -8.98
C HIS A 176 10.75 -26.93 -10.01
N ALA A 177 12.04 -26.60 -9.92
CA ALA A 177 12.68 -25.57 -10.72
C ALA A 177 12.63 -25.86 -12.25
N ASP A 178 12.85 -27.11 -12.64
CA ASP A 178 12.77 -27.60 -14.03
C ASP A 178 11.35 -27.57 -14.60
N HIS A 179 10.32 -27.63 -13.74
CA HIS A 179 8.91 -27.47 -14.10
C HIS A 179 8.42 -26.02 -14.20
N ARG A 180 9.33 -25.05 -14.14
CA ARG A 180 9.04 -23.61 -14.18
C ARG A 180 9.76 -22.95 -15.36
N GLY A 181 9.30 -21.76 -15.74
CA GLY A 181 9.88 -20.96 -16.81
C GLY A 181 10.33 -19.58 -16.32
N GLU A 182 10.85 -18.79 -17.26
CA GLU A 182 11.32 -17.42 -17.02
C GLU A 182 10.76 -16.48 -18.09
N VAL A 183 10.39 -15.26 -17.69
CA VAL A 183 9.97 -14.21 -18.60
C VAL A 183 10.83 -12.96 -18.37
N SER A 184 11.39 -12.41 -19.44
CA SER A 184 12.24 -11.21 -19.37
C SER A 184 11.87 -10.20 -20.45
N GLY A 185 12.40 -8.98 -20.31
CA GLY A 185 12.22 -7.91 -21.29
C GLY A 185 12.74 -6.58 -20.75
N GLN A 186 12.39 -5.50 -21.44
CA GLN A 186 12.67 -4.13 -21.01
C GLN A 186 11.37 -3.33 -21.03
N LEU A 187 11.05 -2.61 -19.96
CA LEU A 187 9.96 -1.66 -19.91
C LEU A 187 10.50 -0.23 -20.09
N GLN A 188 9.88 0.52 -20.98
CA GLN A 188 10.12 1.95 -21.19
C GLN A 188 8.80 2.71 -21.06
N VAL A 189 8.87 4.01 -20.76
CA VAL A 189 7.71 4.87 -20.62
C VAL A 189 7.71 5.92 -21.72
N ARG A 190 6.56 6.17 -22.31
CA ARG A 190 6.36 7.23 -23.31
C ARG A 190 5.35 8.24 -22.79
N ASP A 191 5.80 9.43 -22.47
CA ASP A 191 4.94 10.57 -22.15
C ASP A 191 5.44 11.82 -22.88
N LYS A 192 4.80 12.14 -23.99
CA LYS A 192 5.22 13.22 -24.90
C LYS A 192 5.23 14.62 -24.25
N TYR A 193 4.51 14.81 -23.14
CA TYR A 193 4.47 16.10 -22.44
C TYR A 193 5.55 16.22 -21.37
N LEU A 194 6.18 15.12 -20.97
CA LEU A 194 7.34 15.13 -20.08
C LEU A 194 8.65 15.09 -20.89
N HIS A 195 8.74 14.20 -21.88
CA HIS A 195 9.94 14.04 -22.69
C HIS A 195 9.59 13.52 -24.09
N LYS A 196 10.30 14.02 -25.12
CA LYS A 196 10.06 13.59 -26.52
C LYS A 196 10.53 12.15 -26.78
N GLN A 197 11.56 11.70 -26.07
CA GLN A 197 12.12 10.34 -26.20
C GLN A 197 11.57 9.41 -25.13
N LEU A 198 11.66 8.10 -25.38
CA LEU A 198 11.32 7.05 -24.43
C LEU A 198 12.17 7.16 -23.15
N MET A 199 11.51 7.12 -22.01
CA MET A 199 12.13 7.15 -20.69
C MET A 199 12.32 5.73 -20.17
N LYS A 200 13.37 5.51 -19.37
CA LYS A 200 13.59 4.20 -18.75
C LYS A 200 12.62 4.02 -17.58
N ALA A 201 11.89 2.91 -17.55
CA ALA A 201 11.00 2.59 -16.44
C ALA A 201 11.83 2.04 -15.27
N LYS A 202 12.57 2.90 -14.56
CA LYS A 202 13.40 2.52 -13.41
C LYS A 202 12.52 2.14 -12.21
N SER A 203 12.89 1.07 -11.51
CA SER A 203 12.19 0.60 -10.29
C SER A 203 10.69 0.32 -10.50
N ALA A 204 10.28 0.04 -11.73
CA ALA A 204 8.93 -0.36 -12.07
C ALA A 204 8.66 -1.76 -11.54
N PHE A 205 7.49 -1.96 -10.94
CA PHE A 205 7.04 -3.30 -10.59
C PHE A 205 6.42 -3.95 -11.83
N VAL A 206 6.99 -5.07 -12.25
CA VAL A 206 6.54 -5.85 -13.41
C VAL A 206 6.20 -7.24 -12.93
N GLY A 207 5.03 -7.74 -13.30
CA GLY A 207 4.57 -9.03 -12.83
C GLY A 207 3.65 -9.80 -13.77
N LEU A 208 3.57 -11.10 -13.53
CA LEU A 208 2.66 -12.03 -14.19
C LEU A 208 1.57 -12.42 -13.20
N ALA A 209 0.31 -12.24 -13.61
CA ALA A 209 -0.86 -12.65 -12.85
C ALA A 209 -1.92 -13.21 -13.80
N ALA A 210 -3.03 -13.70 -13.23
CA ALA A 210 -4.14 -14.22 -14.01
C ALA A 210 -4.59 -13.21 -15.09
N PRO A 211 -4.97 -13.66 -16.30
CA PRO A 211 -5.44 -12.76 -17.34
C PRO A 211 -6.66 -11.95 -16.90
N GLY A 212 -6.71 -10.67 -17.28
CA GLY A 212 -7.76 -9.77 -16.82
C GLY A 212 -7.65 -8.35 -17.36
N ARG A 213 -8.36 -7.41 -16.72
CA ARG A 213 -8.27 -5.97 -17.03
C ARG A 213 -6.99 -5.38 -16.45
N ALA A 214 -6.52 -4.25 -16.97
CA ALA A 214 -5.38 -3.54 -16.38
C ALA A 214 -5.65 -3.25 -14.90
N GLY A 215 -4.70 -3.61 -14.03
CA GLY A 215 -4.84 -3.45 -12.57
C GLY A 215 -5.60 -4.57 -11.84
N SER A 216 -6.16 -5.58 -12.53
CA SER A 216 -6.93 -6.66 -11.88
C SER A 216 -6.11 -7.54 -10.94
N TRP A 217 -4.78 -7.52 -11.06
CA TRP A 217 -3.86 -8.23 -10.18
C TRP A 217 -3.95 -7.77 -8.71
N GLN A 218 -4.39 -6.53 -8.45
CA GLN A 218 -4.55 -5.98 -7.10
C GLN A 218 -5.66 -6.68 -6.30
N THR A 219 -6.60 -7.30 -7.00
CA THR A 219 -7.78 -7.99 -6.42
C THR A 219 -7.79 -9.48 -6.77
N GLU A 220 -6.71 -9.99 -7.35
CA GLU A 220 -6.58 -11.41 -7.68
C GLU A 220 -6.16 -12.21 -6.43
N GLY A 221 -7.08 -13.05 -5.96
CA GLY A 221 -6.87 -13.94 -4.80
C GLY A 221 -6.47 -15.38 -5.17
N LYS A 222 -7.02 -15.92 -6.26
CA LYS A 222 -7.10 -17.36 -6.51
C LYS A 222 -5.85 -17.90 -7.17
N GLY A 223 -5.29 -17.11 -8.08
CA GLY A 223 -4.11 -17.47 -8.86
C GLY A 223 -2.80 -17.31 -8.10
N TYR A 224 -1.72 -17.70 -8.76
CA TYR A 224 -0.35 -17.33 -8.40
C TYR A 224 0.02 -16.01 -9.07
N GLN A 225 0.87 -15.22 -8.42
CA GLN A 225 1.43 -14.00 -9.00
C GLN A 225 2.95 -13.98 -8.86
N PHE A 226 3.65 -13.40 -9.84
CA PHE A 226 5.10 -13.35 -9.86
C PHE A 226 5.54 -11.93 -10.17
N TRP A 227 6.37 -11.34 -9.33
CA TRP A 227 6.72 -9.92 -9.43
C TRP A 227 8.23 -9.73 -9.31
N THR A 228 8.75 -8.74 -10.02
CA THR A 228 10.10 -8.22 -9.89
C THR A 228 10.09 -6.71 -10.06
N GLN A 229 11.17 -6.05 -9.69
CA GLN A 229 11.45 -4.68 -10.08
C GLN A 229 12.37 -4.63 -11.29
N THR A 230 12.20 -3.62 -12.13
CA THR A 230 13.15 -3.32 -13.20
C THR A 230 14.44 -2.69 -12.66
N ASP A 231 15.53 -2.89 -13.38
CA ASP A 231 16.79 -2.19 -13.14
C ASP A 231 16.73 -0.70 -13.56
N ARG A 232 17.86 0.01 -13.47
CA ARG A 232 17.98 1.42 -13.87
C ARG A 232 17.72 1.67 -15.36
N ALA A 233 17.87 0.66 -16.21
CA ALA A 233 17.63 0.71 -17.64
C ALA A 233 16.25 0.15 -18.04
N GLY A 234 15.41 -0.23 -17.08
CA GLY A 234 14.08 -0.78 -17.32
C GLY A 234 14.06 -2.29 -17.63
N HIS A 235 15.17 -3.01 -17.53
CA HIS A 235 15.18 -4.45 -17.76
C HIS A 235 14.58 -5.21 -16.58
N PHE A 236 13.84 -6.27 -16.86
CA PHE A 236 13.26 -7.16 -15.85
C PHE A 236 13.50 -8.64 -16.21
N SER A 237 13.53 -9.47 -15.17
CA SER A 237 13.50 -10.94 -15.28
C SER A 237 12.64 -11.50 -14.16
N ILE A 238 11.55 -12.17 -14.53
CA ILE A 238 10.65 -12.88 -13.63
C ILE A 238 10.97 -14.37 -13.76
N LYS A 239 11.69 -14.89 -12.77
CA LYS A 239 12.17 -16.29 -12.73
C LYS A 239 11.19 -17.21 -12.03
N ASN A 240 11.38 -18.52 -12.22
CA ASN A 240 10.66 -19.57 -11.49
C ASN A 240 9.14 -19.48 -11.61
N VAL A 241 8.64 -19.03 -12.76
CA VAL A 241 7.22 -18.86 -13.02
C VAL A 241 6.59 -20.22 -13.31
N ARG A 242 5.47 -20.52 -12.65
CA ARG A 242 4.73 -21.77 -12.90
C ARG A 242 4.25 -21.83 -14.35
N ARG A 243 4.15 -23.05 -14.91
CA ARG A 243 3.51 -23.26 -16.21
C ARG A 243 2.09 -22.68 -16.18
N GLY A 244 1.75 -21.88 -17.19
CA GLY A 244 0.42 -21.27 -17.26
C GLY A 244 0.31 -20.18 -18.31
N LYS A 245 -0.88 -19.58 -18.36
CA LYS A 245 -1.21 -18.45 -19.22
C LYS A 245 -1.49 -17.23 -18.35
N TYR A 246 -0.76 -16.15 -18.59
CA TYR A 246 -0.76 -14.95 -17.76
C TYR A 246 -0.98 -13.70 -18.62
N ASN A 247 -1.37 -12.59 -18.01
CA ASN A 247 -1.05 -11.27 -18.55
C ASN A 247 0.19 -10.73 -17.81
N LEU A 248 1.02 -9.98 -18.53
CA LEU A 248 2.06 -9.16 -17.92
C LEU A 248 1.47 -7.82 -17.55
N TYR A 249 1.64 -7.43 -16.29
CA TYR A 249 1.23 -6.16 -15.73
C TYR A 249 2.46 -5.38 -15.28
N ALA A 250 2.34 -4.06 -15.29
CA ALA A 250 3.33 -3.24 -14.63
C ALA A 250 2.74 -1.93 -14.10
N TRP A 251 3.51 -1.29 -13.24
CA TRP A 251 3.34 0.11 -12.91
C TRP A 251 4.70 0.71 -12.60
N VAL A 252 4.82 2.03 -12.80
CA VAL A 252 6.10 2.73 -12.76
C VAL A 252 5.99 3.87 -11.78
N HIS A 253 6.88 3.91 -10.79
CA HIS A 253 6.99 5.05 -9.88
C HIS A 253 7.18 6.36 -10.67
N GLY A 254 6.45 7.40 -10.30
CA GLY A 254 6.39 8.67 -11.02
C GLY A 254 5.35 8.71 -12.15
N PHE A 255 4.63 7.62 -12.42
CA PHE A 255 3.59 7.57 -13.45
C PHE A 255 2.30 6.93 -12.93
N ILE A 256 1.17 7.64 -13.09
CA ILE A 256 -0.16 7.09 -12.81
C ILE A 256 -0.51 5.93 -13.74
N GLY A 257 -1.50 5.13 -13.34
CA GLY A 257 -2.13 4.09 -14.17
C GLY A 257 -1.57 2.69 -14.00
N ASN A 258 -2.06 1.78 -14.85
CA ASN A 258 -1.70 0.37 -14.85
C ASN A 258 -1.32 -0.05 -16.27
N TYR A 259 -0.07 -0.49 -16.46
CA TYR A 259 0.32 -1.17 -17.69
C TYR A 259 -0.22 -2.60 -17.68
N LYS A 260 -0.69 -3.04 -18.86
CA LYS A 260 -1.01 -4.43 -19.18
C LYS A 260 -0.53 -4.69 -20.59
N LEU A 261 0.19 -5.78 -20.79
CA LEU A 261 0.46 -6.30 -22.13
C LEU A 261 -0.82 -6.90 -22.72
N ASP A 262 -1.24 -6.42 -23.89
CA ASP A 262 -2.52 -6.80 -24.52
C ASP A 262 -2.62 -8.29 -24.82
N ARG A 263 -1.50 -8.92 -25.22
CA ARG A 263 -1.42 -10.36 -25.46
C ARG A 263 -1.11 -11.14 -24.19
N ASN A 264 -1.59 -12.37 -24.16
CA ASN A 264 -1.26 -13.30 -23.08
C ASN A 264 0.18 -13.82 -23.22
N VAL A 265 0.80 -14.10 -22.09
CA VAL A 265 2.11 -14.71 -21.95
C VAL A 265 1.93 -16.16 -21.51
N SER A 266 2.15 -17.10 -22.42
CA SER A 266 2.28 -18.52 -22.09
C SER A 266 3.68 -18.82 -21.56
N VAL A 267 3.75 -19.47 -20.40
CA VAL A 267 4.98 -19.94 -19.75
C VAL A 267 5.02 -21.45 -19.77
N HIS A 268 6.14 -22.00 -20.23
CA HIS A 268 6.40 -23.44 -20.31
C HIS A 268 7.60 -23.82 -19.45
N PRO A 269 7.63 -25.04 -18.87
CA PRO A 269 8.79 -25.58 -18.15
C PRO A 269 10.10 -25.45 -18.93
N GLY A 270 11.18 -25.04 -18.27
CA GLY A 270 12.53 -24.92 -18.86
C GLY A 270 12.72 -23.78 -19.88
N HIS A 271 11.64 -23.11 -20.31
CA HIS A 271 11.71 -22.09 -21.35
C HIS A 271 11.99 -20.70 -20.76
N LYS A 272 12.88 -19.96 -21.43
CA LYS A 272 13.13 -18.54 -21.17
C LYS A 272 12.52 -17.72 -22.29
N LYS A 273 11.51 -16.91 -21.97
CA LYS A 273 10.79 -16.08 -22.92
C LYS A 273 11.17 -14.62 -22.79
N ASN A 274 11.87 -14.08 -23.78
CA ASN A 274 12.13 -12.64 -23.87
C ASN A 274 10.99 -11.95 -24.63
N LEU A 275 10.40 -10.92 -24.04
CA LEU A 275 9.32 -10.13 -24.63
C LEU A 275 9.82 -8.90 -25.41
N GLY A 276 11.13 -8.67 -25.43
CA GLY A 276 11.75 -7.50 -26.05
C GLY A 276 11.49 -6.22 -25.27
N THR A 277 11.48 -5.10 -25.98
CA THR A 277 11.13 -3.79 -25.41
C THR A 277 9.62 -3.59 -25.43
N LEU A 278 9.07 -3.30 -24.26
CA LEU A 278 7.67 -2.96 -24.00
C LEU A 278 7.57 -1.47 -23.70
N ILE A 279 6.54 -0.83 -24.23
CA ILE A 279 6.29 0.61 -24.03
C ILE A 279 5.03 0.77 -23.19
N TYR A 280 5.14 1.51 -22.08
CA TYR A 280 4.02 1.97 -21.28
C TYR A 280 3.66 3.40 -21.69
N ASP A 281 2.44 3.58 -22.17
CA ASP A 281 1.80 4.88 -22.37
C ASP A 281 0.90 5.19 -21.16
N PRO A 282 1.39 5.92 -20.14
CA PRO A 282 0.58 6.31 -19.00
C PRO A 282 -0.60 7.19 -19.42
N PRO A 283 -1.72 7.17 -18.67
CA PRO A 283 -2.87 8.03 -18.94
C PRO A 283 -2.47 9.51 -19.07
N ARG A 284 -2.78 10.11 -20.23
CA ARG A 284 -2.37 11.45 -20.59
C ARG A 284 -3.29 12.04 -21.68
N SER A 285 -4.00 13.10 -21.35
CA SER A 285 -4.87 13.87 -22.26
C SER A 285 -4.20 15.15 -22.76
N GLY A 286 -3.32 15.76 -21.96
CA GLY A 286 -2.72 17.05 -22.27
C GLY A 286 -1.51 17.44 -21.40
N PRO A 287 -0.94 18.63 -21.62
CA PRO A 287 0.17 19.13 -20.80
C PRO A 287 -0.28 19.32 -19.35
N THR A 288 0.60 19.02 -18.39
CA THR A 288 0.35 19.29 -16.97
C THR A 288 0.26 20.80 -16.74
N LEU A 289 -0.84 21.26 -16.14
CA LEU A 289 -0.99 22.64 -15.67
C LEU A 289 -0.52 22.79 -14.23
N TRP A 290 -0.82 21.79 -13.41
CA TRP A 290 -0.30 21.62 -12.05
C TRP A 290 -0.54 20.20 -11.56
N GLU A 291 0.19 19.81 -10.53
CA GLU A 291 0.10 18.50 -9.88
C GLU A 291 0.37 18.61 -8.37
N ILE A 292 -0.09 17.61 -7.61
CA ILE A 292 0.03 17.49 -6.16
C ILE A 292 0.38 16.03 -5.84
N GLY A 293 1.44 15.80 -5.08
CA GLY A 293 1.94 14.46 -4.71
C GLY A 293 2.90 13.85 -5.72
N ILE A 294 3.23 12.58 -5.50
CA ILE A 294 4.13 11.75 -6.31
C ILE A 294 3.36 10.49 -6.72
N PRO A 295 3.26 10.12 -8.02
CA PRO A 295 2.57 8.90 -8.42
C PRO A 295 3.33 7.63 -8.03
N ASP A 296 3.14 7.14 -6.81
CA ASP A 296 3.85 5.98 -6.25
C ASP A 296 2.95 5.00 -5.49
N ARG A 297 1.64 5.29 -5.50
CA ARG A 297 0.53 4.53 -4.92
C ARG A 297 0.46 4.62 -3.40
N THR A 298 1.16 5.56 -2.78
CA THR A 298 1.10 5.82 -1.34
C THR A 298 0.71 7.26 -1.05
N ALA A 299 0.36 7.55 0.21
CA ALA A 299 0.14 8.90 0.70
C ALA A 299 1.30 9.39 1.59
N ALA A 300 2.46 8.74 1.50
CA ALA A 300 3.56 8.87 2.47
C ALA A 300 4.32 10.20 2.36
N GLU A 301 4.25 10.87 1.23
CA GLU A 301 4.86 12.18 0.97
C GLU A 301 4.01 13.34 1.48
N PHE A 302 2.74 13.09 1.82
CA PHE A 302 1.82 14.10 2.34
C PHE A 302 2.04 14.36 3.84
N PHE A 303 1.34 15.37 4.36
CA PHE A 303 1.46 15.76 5.76
C PHE A 303 0.90 14.71 6.71
N ILE A 304 1.81 14.00 7.38
CA ILE A 304 1.54 13.09 8.48
C ILE A 304 1.75 13.84 9.81
N PRO A 305 0.67 14.12 10.58
CA PRO A 305 0.78 14.93 11.80
C PRO A 305 1.52 14.18 12.90
N ASP A 306 1.97 14.91 13.93
CA ASP A 306 2.43 14.27 15.16
C ASP A 306 1.26 13.61 15.90
N PRO A 307 1.48 12.43 16.51
CA PRO A 307 0.45 11.77 17.29
C PRO A 307 0.10 12.56 18.54
N ASN A 308 -1.07 12.23 19.13
CA ASN A 308 -1.37 12.67 20.48
C ASN A 308 -0.27 12.12 21.44
N PRO A 309 0.38 12.96 22.26
CA PRO A 309 1.42 12.52 23.19
C PRO A 309 1.00 11.36 24.11
N THR A 310 -0.29 11.25 24.43
CA THR A 310 -0.85 10.16 25.25
C THR A 310 -0.79 8.78 24.57
N PHE A 311 -0.68 8.73 23.24
CA PHE A 311 -0.78 7.49 22.45
C PHE A 311 0.51 7.12 21.71
N VAL A 312 1.62 7.79 22.01
CA VAL A 312 2.89 7.57 21.32
C VAL A 312 3.36 6.14 21.54
N ASN A 313 3.60 5.41 20.44
CA ASN A 313 4.31 4.15 20.46
C ASN A 313 5.76 4.38 20.01
N SER A 314 6.71 4.17 20.92
CA SER A 314 8.12 4.52 20.73
C SER A 314 8.79 3.80 19.56
N ILE A 315 8.38 2.56 19.24
CA ILE A 315 8.93 1.78 18.12
C ILE A 315 8.64 2.43 16.75
N LEU A 316 7.61 3.27 16.65
CA LEU A 316 7.15 3.89 15.42
C LEU A 316 7.67 5.33 15.23
N ASN A 317 8.58 5.79 16.09
CA ASN A 317 9.13 7.14 16.05
C ASN A 317 10.24 7.34 15.00
N HIS A 318 10.67 6.28 14.31
CA HIS A 318 11.69 6.42 13.27
C HIS A 318 11.10 6.90 11.95
N GLU A 319 11.94 7.55 11.15
CA GLU A 319 11.57 8.11 9.86
C GLU A 319 10.96 7.03 8.96
N GLY A 320 9.84 7.37 8.31
CA GLY A 320 9.10 6.45 7.43
C GLY A 320 8.00 5.63 8.12
N GLU A 321 8.00 5.45 9.45
CA GLU A 321 6.97 4.65 10.14
C GLU A 321 5.99 5.48 10.99
N LYS A 322 6.20 6.80 11.05
CA LYS A 322 5.36 7.72 11.81
C LYS A 322 3.87 7.57 11.50
N PHE A 323 3.51 7.28 10.25
CA PHE A 323 2.11 7.08 9.83
C PHE A 323 1.40 5.94 10.56
N ARG A 324 2.14 5.05 11.23
CA ARG A 324 1.60 3.93 11.99
C ARG A 324 1.18 4.27 13.42
N GLN A 325 1.41 5.50 13.86
CA GLN A 325 0.99 5.94 15.18
C GLN A 325 -0.54 5.94 15.27
N TYR A 326 -1.05 5.56 16.44
CA TYR A 326 -2.49 5.53 16.66
C TYR A 326 -3.08 6.95 16.69
N GLY A 327 -4.28 7.12 16.12
CA GLY A 327 -5.07 8.34 16.25
C GLY A 327 -4.68 9.48 15.30
N LEU A 328 -3.79 9.26 14.33
CA LEU A 328 -3.36 10.32 13.40
C LEU A 328 -4.51 10.89 12.55
N TRP A 329 -5.54 10.11 12.26
CA TRP A 329 -6.73 10.60 11.54
C TRP A 329 -7.47 11.70 12.34
N ASP A 330 -7.54 11.54 13.65
CA ASP A 330 -8.31 12.43 14.53
C ASP A 330 -7.64 13.82 14.64
N ARG A 331 -6.33 13.88 14.41
CA ARG A 331 -5.53 15.12 14.34
C ARG A 331 -5.98 16.07 13.23
N TYR A 332 -6.79 15.60 12.27
CA TYR A 332 -7.41 16.48 11.28
C TYR A 332 -8.31 17.52 11.97
N SER A 333 -9.11 17.11 12.95
CA SER A 333 -10.01 18.01 13.68
C SER A 333 -9.26 19.04 14.52
N ASP A 334 -8.11 18.67 15.09
CA ASP A 334 -7.22 19.57 15.82
C ASP A 334 -6.61 20.63 14.88
N THR A 335 -6.22 20.21 13.67
CA THR A 335 -5.56 21.07 12.69
C THR A 335 -6.57 21.99 11.98
N TYR A 336 -7.79 21.52 11.79
CA TYR A 336 -8.83 22.15 10.97
C TYR A 336 -10.17 22.29 11.74
N PRO A 337 -10.20 22.94 12.92
CA PRO A 337 -11.35 22.88 13.83
C PRO A 337 -12.61 23.59 13.31
N HIS A 338 -12.43 24.61 12.45
CA HIS A 338 -13.53 25.47 11.99
C HIS A 338 -13.64 25.57 10.46
N HIS A 339 -12.62 25.13 9.73
CA HIS A 339 -12.55 25.21 8.29
C HIS A 339 -11.79 24.00 7.75
N ASP A 340 -12.04 23.62 6.51
CA ASP A 340 -11.31 22.52 5.87
C ASP A 340 -10.07 23.00 5.12
N LEU A 341 -9.21 22.04 4.80
CA LEU A 341 -7.96 22.22 4.07
C LEU A 341 -8.12 23.07 2.79
N VAL A 342 -7.22 24.05 2.63
CA VAL A 342 -7.12 24.88 1.42
C VAL A 342 -5.70 24.81 0.87
N PHE A 343 -5.53 24.13 -0.25
CA PHE A 343 -4.27 24.03 -0.97
C PHE A 343 -4.20 25.08 -2.08
N LYS A 344 -3.14 25.90 -2.10
CA LYS A 344 -2.92 26.92 -3.13
C LYS A 344 -1.79 26.47 -4.05
N VAL A 345 -2.13 26.13 -5.29
CA VAL A 345 -1.14 25.73 -6.31
C VAL A 345 -0.10 26.84 -6.49
N GLY A 346 1.18 26.47 -6.42
CA GLY A 346 2.32 27.38 -6.52
C GLY A 346 2.70 28.10 -5.22
N ALA A 347 1.98 27.88 -4.11
CA ALA A 347 2.30 28.47 -2.80
C ALA A 347 2.30 27.46 -1.65
N SER A 348 1.40 26.49 -1.66
CA SER A 348 1.34 25.40 -0.67
C SER A 348 2.36 24.31 -0.99
N ASN A 349 2.83 23.62 0.06
CA ASN A 349 3.69 22.45 -0.03
C ASN A 349 2.90 21.20 0.40
N TYR A 350 2.76 20.20 -0.46
CA TYR A 350 1.95 19.01 -0.16
C TYR A 350 2.48 18.20 1.03
N SER A 351 3.78 18.24 1.34
CA SER A 351 4.31 17.51 2.50
C SER A 351 3.95 18.14 3.85
N ARG A 352 3.37 19.35 3.85
CA ARG A 352 2.99 20.08 5.07
C ARG A 352 1.54 20.56 5.07
N ASP A 353 1.03 20.92 3.90
CA ASP A 353 -0.25 21.60 3.73
C ASP A 353 -1.32 20.68 3.10
N TRP A 354 -0.95 19.44 2.77
CA TRP A 354 -1.88 18.41 2.30
C TRP A 354 -1.96 17.27 3.31
N PHE A 355 -3.02 17.19 4.10
CA PHE A 355 -3.16 16.14 5.11
C PHE A 355 -3.19 14.75 4.46
N PHE A 356 -2.54 13.75 5.06
CA PHE A 356 -2.37 12.43 4.43
C PHE A 356 -3.68 11.67 4.15
N ALA A 357 -4.74 11.92 4.94
CA ALA A 357 -6.04 11.27 4.80
C ALA A 357 -7.19 12.30 4.77
N HIS A 358 -8.05 12.21 3.76
CA HIS A 358 -9.29 12.99 3.68
C HIS A 358 -10.37 12.32 4.49
N VAL A 359 -10.44 12.74 5.75
CA VAL A 359 -11.30 12.20 6.80
C VAL A 359 -12.45 13.15 7.12
N PRO A 360 -13.55 12.66 7.70
CA PRO A 360 -14.55 13.50 8.32
C PRO A 360 -13.95 14.29 9.49
N ARG A 361 -14.46 15.49 9.74
CA ARG A 361 -14.06 16.26 10.92
C ARG A 361 -14.92 15.85 12.10
N ARG A 362 -14.29 15.47 13.20
CA ARG A 362 -14.96 15.22 14.48
C ARG A 362 -15.45 16.54 15.07
N THR A 363 -16.71 16.59 15.47
CA THR A 363 -17.33 17.71 16.18
C THR A 363 -18.09 17.18 17.40
N GLY A 364 -17.41 17.15 18.55
CA GLY A 364 -17.92 16.51 19.75
C GLY A 364 -18.01 14.99 19.57
N ASN A 365 -19.23 14.46 19.67
CA ASN A 365 -19.53 13.03 19.47
C ASN A 365 -19.99 12.69 18.05
N ASP A 366 -20.04 13.67 17.15
CA ASP A 366 -20.48 13.49 15.77
C ASP A 366 -19.32 13.72 14.79
N THR A 367 -19.50 13.31 13.53
CA THR A 367 -18.55 13.60 12.45
C THR A 367 -19.23 14.30 11.28
N LYS A 368 -18.53 15.25 10.67
CA LYS A 368 -19.03 16.03 9.54
C LYS A 368 -18.20 15.78 8.30
N ALA A 369 -18.89 15.70 7.16
CA ALA A 369 -18.28 15.70 5.84
C ALA A 369 -17.35 16.90 5.68
N THR A 370 -16.23 16.70 5.00
CA THR A 370 -15.18 17.72 4.80
C THR A 370 -15.04 18.05 3.33
N THR A 371 -14.72 19.31 3.02
CA THR A 371 -14.52 19.79 1.65
C THR A 371 -13.18 20.50 1.51
N TRP A 372 -12.22 19.80 0.91
CA TRP A 372 -10.91 20.36 0.60
C TRP A 372 -10.97 21.22 -0.65
N LYS A 373 -10.19 22.32 -0.66
CA LYS A 373 -10.18 23.30 -1.75
C LYS A 373 -8.81 23.34 -2.41
N ILE A 374 -8.73 23.06 -3.70
CA ILE A 374 -7.54 23.32 -4.52
C ILE A 374 -7.76 24.63 -5.27
N LYS A 375 -7.03 25.67 -4.87
CA LYS A 375 -7.06 27.00 -5.52
C LYS A 375 -5.90 27.13 -6.48
N PHE A 376 -6.19 27.54 -7.72
CA PHE A 376 -5.19 27.70 -8.76
C PHE A 376 -5.56 28.83 -9.71
N LYS A 377 -4.58 29.33 -10.47
CA LYS A 377 -4.77 30.36 -11.48
C LYS A 377 -4.53 29.79 -12.88
N LEU A 378 -5.37 30.17 -13.84
CA LEU A 378 -5.14 29.92 -15.26
C LEU A 378 -5.02 31.26 -15.97
N GLN A 379 -3.94 31.46 -16.74
CA GLN A 379 -3.78 32.68 -17.53
C GLN A 379 -4.86 32.77 -18.61
N GLU A 380 -5.00 31.71 -19.40
CA GLU A 380 -6.01 31.59 -20.44
C GLU A 380 -6.80 30.28 -20.31
N VAL A 381 -8.05 30.30 -20.77
CA VAL A 381 -8.93 29.14 -20.79
C VAL A 381 -9.53 28.96 -22.17
N LYS A 382 -9.21 27.83 -22.82
CA LYS A 382 -9.88 27.43 -24.05
C LYS A 382 -11.28 26.91 -23.70
N LYS A 383 -12.30 27.74 -23.88
CA LYS A 383 -13.69 27.41 -23.47
C LYS A 383 -14.25 26.15 -24.14
N SER A 384 -13.87 25.89 -25.40
CA SER A 384 -14.20 24.66 -26.14
C SER A 384 -13.25 23.49 -25.84
N GLY A 385 -12.18 23.73 -25.08
CA GLY A 385 -11.16 22.74 -24.73
C GLY A 385 -11.66 21.74 -23.69
N LYS A 386 -11.08 20.53 -23.75
CA LYS A 386 -11.30 19.47 -22.77
C LYS A 386 -10.09 19.41 -21.84
N TYR A 387 -10.27 19.78 -20.58
CA TYR A 387 -9.26 19.61 -19.54
C TYR A 387 -9.48 18.25 -18.88
N THR A 388 -8.46 17.69 -18.24
CA THR A 388 -8.60 16.41 -17.52
C THR A 388 -8.01 16.53 -16.13
N LEU A 389 -8.81 16.25 -15.11
CA LEU A 389 -8.33 16.06 -13.75
C LEU A 389 -8.06 14.57 -13.54
N GLN A 390 -6.79 14.20 -13.42
CA GLN A 390 -6.38 12.89 -12.95
C GLN A 390 -6.41 12.88 -11.43
N MET A 391 -7.16 11.95 -10.83
CA MET A 391 -7.24 11.76 -9.39
C MET A 391 -6.91 10.30 -9.07
N ALA A 392 -5.71 10.09 -8.55
CA ALA A 392 -5.23 8.81 -8.06
C ALA A 392 -5.41 8.74 -6.53
N LEU A 393 -5.98 7.63 -6.06
CA LEU A 393 -6.18 7.34 -4.65
C LEU A 393 -5.29 6.16 -4.25
N ALA A 394 -4.54 6.32 -3.17
CA ALA A 394 -3.76 5.27 -2.53
C ALA A 394 -4.64 4.32 -1.71
N ALA A 395 -5.72 4.84 -1.10
CA ALA A 395 -6.65 4.05 -0.28
C ALA A 395 -8.05 4.66 -0.27
N ALA A 396 -9.05 3.84 0.05
CA ALA A 396 -10.41 4.29 0.35
C ALA A 396 -11.13 3.30 1.29
N ASN A 397 -11.91 3.85 2.21
CA ASN A 397 -12.77 3.07 3.10
C ASN A 397 -14.16 3.72 3.21
N PHE A 398 -15.20 3.05 2.69
CA PHE A 398 -16.59 3.54 2.74
C PHE A 398 -16.77 5.01 2.32
N ALA A 399 -15.90 5.51 1.46
CA ALA A 399 -15.82 6.92 1.12
C ALA A 399 -16.55 7.22 -0.18
N GLU A 400 -16.92 8.48 -0.36
CA GLU A 400 -17.36 9.02 -1.65
C GLU A 400 -16.74 10.39 -1.81
N VAL A 401 -16.00 10.60 -2.90
CA VAL A 401 -15.40 11.89 -3.23
C VAL A 401 -16.19 12.52 -4.36
N GLN A 402 -16.77 13.68 -4.07
CA GLN A 402 -17.44 14.52 -5.04
C GLN A 402 -16.52 15.67 -5.46
N VAL A 403 -16.39 15.87 -6.76
CA VAL A 403 -15.58 16.92 -7.36
C VAL A 403 -16.49 18.01 -7.90
N ARG A 404 -16.28 19.26 -7.46
CA ARG A 404 -16.97 20.45 -7.99
C ARG A 404 -15.96 21.46 -8.50
N ILE A 405 -16.35 22.25 -9.50
CA ILE A 405 -15.50 23.25 -10.13
C ILE A 405 -16.16 24.61 -9.94
N ASN A 406 -15.45 25.53 -9.28
CA ASN A 406 -15.79 26.95 -9.05
C ASN A 406 -17.08 27.24 -8.25
N THR A 407 -18.06 26.33 -8.20
CA THR A 407 -19.32 26.48 -7.48
C THR A 407 -19.43 25.40 -6.39
N PRO A 408 -19.21 25.71 -5.10
CA PRO A 408 -19.19 24.72 -4.02
C PRO A 408 -20.55 24.07 -3.75
N ASP A 409 -21.65 24.80 -3.95
CA ASP A 409 -23.01 24.33 -3.62
C ASP A 409 -23.77 23.77 -4.83
N GLY A 410 -23.11 23.68 -5.99
CA GLY A 410 -23.69 23.13 -7.21
C GLY A 410 -23.73 21.60 -7.22
N SER A 411 -24.38 21.03 -8.24
CA SER A 411 -24.28 19.59 -8.51
C SER A 411 -22.82 19.18 -8.70
N PRO A 412 -22.41 18.02 -8.16
CA PRO A 412 -21.05 17.54 -8.35
C PRO A 412 -20.79 17.28 -9.84
N HIS A 413 -19.65 17.78 -10.32
CA HIS A 413 -19.20 17.53 -11.68
C HIS A 413 -18.81 16.07 -11.89
N PHE A 414 -18.32 15.43 -10.83
CA PHE A 414 -18.01 14.01 -10.77
C PHE A 414 -18.23 13.47 -9.36
N THR A 415 -18.64 12.21 -9.25
CA THR A 415 -18.64 11.46 -7.99
C THR A 415 -17.98 10.11 -8.22
N THR A 416 -17.18 9.65 -7.25
CA THR A 416 -16.69 8.26 -7.23
C THR A 416 -17.81 7.26 -6.95
N ASN A 417 -18.98 7.74 -6.50
CA ASN A 417 -19.92 6.97 -5.68
C ASN A 417 -19.20 6.38 -4.45
N ARG A 418 -19.87 5.49 -3.72
CA ARG A 418 -19.25 4.79 -2.61
C ARG A 418 -18.16 3.84 -3.09
N ILE A 419 -16.96 3.99 -2.55
CA ILE A 419 -15.78 3.20 -2.85
C ILE A 419 -15.08 2.73 -1.57
N GLY A 420 -14.26 1.69 -1.72
CA GLY A 420 -13.34 1.28 -0.68
C GLY A 420 -13.92 0.35 0.38
N TYR A 421 -13.03 -0.39 1.04
CA TYR A 421 -13.27 -1.32 2.15
C TYR A 421 -11.93 -1.71 2.81
N ASP A 422 -10.84 -1.00 2.49
CA ASP A 422 -9.49 -1.43 2.85
C ASP A 422 -9.20 -1.24 4.35
N ASN A 423 -9.90 -0.29 4.98
CA ASN A 423 -9.67 0.17 6.35
C ASN A 423 -8.22 0.60 6.58
N ALA A 424 -7.54 1.18 5.58
CA ALA A 424 -6.12 1.53 5.71
C ALA A 424 -5.90 2.51 6.88
N VAL A 425 -6.76 3.52 7.05
CA VAL A 425 -6.67 4.50 8.15
C VAL A 425 -6.73 3.84 9.53
N ALA A 426 -7.76 3.03 9.78
CA ALA A 426 -7.92 2.33 11.07
C ALA A 426 -6.87 1.23 11.30
N ARG A 427 -6.12 0.86 10.26
CA ARG A 427 -5.11 -0.20 10.29
C ARG A 427 -3.70 0.36 10.11
N HIS A 428 -3.49 1.63 10.48
CA HIS A 428 -2.16 2.26 10.51
C HIS A 428 -1.45 2.18 9.15
N GLY A 429 -2.20 2.16 8.05
CA GLY A 429 -1.69 2.05 6.69
C GLY A 429 -1.60 3.42 6.04
N ILE A 430 -0.65 3.58 5.12
CA ILE A 430 -0.49 4.79 4.29
C ILE A 430 -0.92 4.55 2.83
N HIS A 431 -1.44 3.36 2.55
CA HIS A 431 -2.05 2.96 1.29
C HIS A 431 -2.91 1.70 1.48
N GLY A 432 -3.73 1.40 0.48
CA GLY A 432 -4.59 0.23 0.38
C GLY A 432 -4.76 -0.13 -1.10
N LEU A 433 -6.00 -0.06 -1.61
CA LEU A 433 -6.26 -0.30 -3.03
C LEU A 433 -6.10 0.97 -3.87
N TYR A 434 -5.18 0.90 -4.84
CA TYR A 434 -5.00 1.96 -5.83
C TYR A 434 -6.20 2.09 -6.76
N ARG A 435 -6.70 3.32 -6.92
CA ARG A 435 -7.77 3.68 -7.86
C ARG A 435 -7.39 4.93 -8.64
N LEU A 436 -7.65 4.96 -9.94
CA LEU A 436 -7.41 6.13 -10.79
C LEU A 436 -8.71 6.57 -11.46
N TYR A 437 -9.00 7.87 -11.38
CA TYR A 437 -10.10 8.51 -12.07
C TYR A 437 -9.56 9.57 -13.03
N SER A 438 -9.94 9.48 -14.30
CA SER A 438 -9.67 10.50 -15.32
C SER A 438 -10.95 11.30 -15.56
N ILE A 439 -11.05 12.47 -14.95
CA ILE A 439 -12.27 13.28 -14.90
C ILE A 439 -12.18 14.38 -15.97
N ASN A 440 -13.03 14.31 -16.98
CA ASN A 440 -13.11 15.36 -18.00
C ASN A 440 -13.68 16.66 -17.39
N VAL A 441 -12.96 17.77 -17.48
CA VAL A 441 -13.38 19.10 -17.01
C VAL A 441 -13.59 20.01 -18.24
N PRO A 442 -14.84 20.35 -18.60
CA PRO A 442 -15.10 21.24 -19.74
C PRO A 442 -14.52 22.63 -19.50
N GLY A 443 -13.82 23.21 -20.49
CA GLY A 443 -13.25 24.55 -20.40
C GLY A 443 -14.27 25.64 -20.06
N LYS A 444 -15.54 25.45 -20.45
CA LYS A 444 -16.66 26.34 -20.05
C LYS A 444 -16.86 26.47 -18.53
N GLY A 445 -16.50 25.45 -17.75
CA GLY A 445 -16.57 25.48 -16.27
C GLY A 445 -15.38 26.16 -15.60
N LEU A 446 -14.33 26.49 -16.36
CA LEU A 446 -13.13 27.18 -15.90
C LEU A 446 -13.15 28.65 -16.37
N ARG A 447 -12.38 29.52 -15.70
CA ARG A 447 -12.25 30.94 -16.06
C ARG A 447 -10.80 31.39 -16.06
N GLY A 448 -10.48 32.44 -16.82
CA GLY A 448 -9.20 33.13 -16.66
C GLY A 448 -9.08 33.69 -15.23
N GLY A 449 -7.88 33.67 -14.68
CA GLY A 449 -7.62 34.01 -13.29
C GLY A 449 -7.93 32.88 -12.31
N ASN A 450 -8.57 33.21 -11.19
CA ASN A 450 -8.74 32.31 -10.04
C ASN A 450 -9.81 31.23 -10.29
N ASN A 451 -9.42 29.98 -10.10
CA ASN A 451 -10.31 28.82 -10.09
C ASN A 451 -10.21 28.07 -8.76
N THR A 452 -11.22 27.27 -8.45
CA THR A 452 -11.20 26.36 -7.30
C THR A 452 -11.80 25.02 -7.68
N ILE A 453 -11.09 23.94 -7.37
CA ILE A 453 -11.67 22.60 -7.32
C ILE A 453 -12.01 22.30 -5.87
N PHE A 454 -13.23 21.84 -5.63
CA PHE A 454 -13.69 21.36 -4.34
C PHE A 454 -13.72 19.84 -4.38
N LEU A 455 -13.06 19.21 -3.42
CA LEU A 455 -13.11 17.78 -3.19
C LEU A 455 -13.89 17.57 -1.90
N THR A 456 -15.12 17.09 -1.99
CA THR A 456 -15.95 16.80 -0.81
C THR A 456 -15.93 15.31 -0.56
N GLN A 457 -15.40 14.88 0.60
CA GLN A 457 -15.69 13.55 1.13
C GLN A 457 -17.05 13.66 1.81
N THR A 458 -18.08 13.01 1.25
CA THR A 458 -19.48 13.23 1.68
C THR A 458 -19.94 12.29 2.79
N ARG A 459 -19.18 11.23 3.09
CA ARG A 459 -19.63 10.16 3.97
C ARG A 459 -18.95 10.27 5.33
N CYS A 460 -19.76 10.57 6.34
CA CYS A 460 -19.28 10.86 7.70
C CYS A 460 -20.15 10.15 8.75
N LYS A 461 -20.40 8.84 8.60
CA LYS A 461 -21.09 8.10 9.67
C LYS A 461 -20.13 7.69 10.80
N ASP A 462 -18.83 7.61 10.50
CA ASP A 462 -17.75 7.36 11.44
C ASP A 462 -16.46 8.03 10.95
N GLU A 463 -15.47 8.16 11.83
CA GLU A 463 -14.18 8.80 11.59
C GLU A 463 -13.27 8.07 10.58
N PHE A 464 -13.60 6.83 10.21
CA PHE A 464 -12.78 5.98 9.32
C PHE A 464 -13.29 5.98 7.88
N MET A 465 -14.38 6.69 7.58
CA MET A 465 -14.87 6.90 6.22
C MET A 465 -13.97 7.87 5.47
N ALA A 466 -12.89 7.37 4.86
CA ALA A 466 -11.81 8.22 4.38
C ALA A 466 -11.27 7.79 3.02
N VAL A 467 -10.58 8.72 2.35
CA VAL A 467 -9.68 8.42 1.23
C VAL A 467 -8.27 8.91 1.53
N MET A 468 -7.28 8.22 1.00
CA MET A 468 -5.91 8.72 0.91
C MET A 468 -5.62 8.98 -0.56
N TYR A 469 -5.16 10.19 -0.86
CA TYR A 469 -4.72 10.52 -2.22
C TYR A 469 -3.33 9.93 -2.44
N ASP A 470 -3.06 9.53 -3.68
CA ASP A 470 -1.71 9.25 -4.18
C ASP A 470 -1.22 10.47 -4.93
N TYR A 471 -1.98 10.89 -5.94
CA TYR A 471 -1.56 11.95 -6.82
C TYR A 471 -2.75 12.62 -7.51
N ILE A 472 -2.69 13.94 -7.65
CA ILE A 472 -3.70 14.73 -8.36
C ILE A 472 -3.02 15.60 -9.41
N ARG A 473 -3.52 15.59 -10.63
CA ARG A 473 -3.00 16.42 -11.73
C ARG A 473 -4.13 17.01 -12.56
N LEU A 474 -4.03 18.31 -12.85
CA LEU A 474 -4.86 18.93 -13.89
C LEU A 474 -4.07 19.06 -15.19
N GLU A 475 -4.67 18.58 -16.27
CA GLU A 475 -4.13 18.63 -17.63
C GLU A 475 -4.93 19.61 -18.49
N GLY A 476 -4.22 20.37 -19.33
CA GLY A 476 -4.81 21.24 -20.33
C GLY A 476 -5.38 20.47 -21.52
N PRO A 477 -6.04 21.16 -22.47
CA PRO A 477 -6.40 20.57 -23.75
C PRO A 477 -5.15 20.10 -24.49
N ALA A 478 -5.28 19.01 -25.25
CA ALA A 478 -4.23 18.57 -26.15
C ALA A 478 -3.84 19.74 -27.09
N VAL A 479 -2.53 19.92 -27.25
CA VAL A 479 -1.92 20.87 -28.19
C VAL A 479 -1.66 20.18 -29.51
#